data_AF-A0A1Z5K212-F1
#
_entry.id   AF-A0A1Z5K212-F1
#
_cell.length_a   1.000
_cell.length_b   1.000
_cell.length_c   1.000
_cell.angle_alpha   90.00
_cell.angle_beta   90.00
_cell.angle_gamma   90.00
#
_symmetry.space_group_name_H-M   'P 1'
#
loop_
_entity.id
_entity.type
_entity.pdbx_description
1 polymer ?
#
loop_
_entity_poly.entity_id
_entity_poly.type
_entity_poly.pdbx_seq_one_letter_code
_entity_poly.pdbx_strand_id
1 'polypeptide(L)'
;MFYRVTLCSAMGMLFFAPYFHAFTLTPPPPPRFATTLNMSSRSRLQGNQREPTQQEIAIMDEMIDKLANAKPYELPNAVRRAFRVVSSPQFFLRIASRTDTAASNEEKEKLAALASNLVSTLDVVVETTEEQLDERAAQVQQVVAAAAEPDSGEFLVPLLPERLQSMREELKKLEEAYLDEGFLSTLDAWMNKSQQDGMDLMVGILQKVLQMYAGLQIARSRERKMDFDKDDAAEQLLTILLEQDADEWDSTIRASSASSTDLMKAVQRTTEKIVLQLEAGSMSQRVQAEYLQELMKRVNSSKK
;
A
#
# COMPACT_ATOMS: atom_id res chain seq x y z
N MET A 1 -0.05 -25.53 -21.01
CA MET A 1 -0.49 -24.51 -21.99
C MET A 1 -0.11 -23.18 -21.38
N PHE A 2 0.82 -22.45 -21.98
CA PHE A 2 1.29 -21.16 -21.45
C PHE A 2 0.50 -20.03 -22.12
N TYR A 3 0.10 -19.04 -21.33
CA TYR A 3 -0.52 -17.82 -21.81
C TYR A 3 0.50 -16.68 -21.80
N ARG A 4 0.40 -15.77 -22.78
CA ARG A 4 1.31 -14.63 -22.97
C ARG A 4 0.64 -13.34 -22.50
N VAL A 5 1.36 -12.54 -21.71
CA VAL A 5 0.98 -11.18 -21.33
C VAL A 5 2.18 -10.26 -21.54
N THR A 6 2.04 -9.17 -22.29
CA THR A 6 3.14 -8.23 -22.57
C THR A 6 3.22 -7.15 -21.48
N LEU A 7 4.42 -6.94 -20.91
CA LEU A 7 4.67 -5.90 -19.90
C LEU A 7 4.23 -4.51 -20.39
N CYS A 8 4.48 -4.16 -21.65
CA CYS A 8 4.13 -2.85 -22.22
C CYS A 8 2.60 -2.61 -22.32
N SER A 9 1.79 -3.66 -22.49
CA SER A 9 0.33 -3.56 -22.57
C SER A 9 -0.33 -3.54 -21.19
N ALA A 10 0.29 -4.18 -20.19
CA ALA A 10 -0.15 -4.13 -18.79
C ALA A 10 0.29 -2.81 -18.11
N MET A 11 1.52 -2.36 -18.37
CA MET A 11 2.07 -1.15 -17.76
C MET A 11 1.57 0.14 -18.40
N GLY A 12 1.33 0.17 -19.72
CA GLY A 12 0.73 1.35 -20.38
C GLY A 12 -0.66 1.71 -19.85
N MET A 13 -1.42 0.75 -19.30
CA MET A 13 -2.70 0.99 -18.62
C MET A 13 -2.57 1.29 -17.13
N LEU A 14 -1.47 0.86 -16.48
CA LEU A 14 -1.20 1.09 -15.06
C LEU A 14 -0.50 2.44 -14.79
N PHE A 15 0.31 2.94 -15.74
CA PHE A 15 0.93 4.27 -15.68
C PHE A 15 -0.02 5.42 -16.09
N PHE A 16 -1.09 5.13 -16.84
CA PHE A 16 -2.12 6.10 -17.27
C PHE A 16 -3.42 5.96 -16.47
N ALA A 17 -3.33 5.73 -15.15
CA ALA A 17 -4.43 6.07 -14.27
C ALA A 17 -4.29 7.57 -13.92
N PRO A 18 -5.04 8.49 -14.54
CA PRO A 18 -5.13 9.84 -13.99
C PRO A 18 -5.73 9.69 -12.60
N TYR A 19 -4.93 9.88 -11.57
CA TYR A 19 -5.34 9.95 -10.17
C TYR A 19 -6.16 11.21 -9.91
N PHE A 20 -7.23 11.45 -10.69
CA PHE A 20 -8.29 12.39 -10.39
C PHE A 20 -9.44 12.13 -11.36
N HIS A 21 -10.27 11.11 -11.11
CA HIS A 21 -11.67 11.14 -11.53
C HIS A 21 -12.56 10.82 -10.34
N ALA A 22 -13.35 11.82 -9.97
CA ALA A 22 -14.41 11.70 -8.99
C ALA A 22 -15.38 10.58 -9.39
N PHE A 23 -15.65 9.69 -8.43
CA PHE A 23 -16.80 8.80 -8.31
C PHE A 23 -17.98 9.11 -9.24
N THR A 24 -18.39 8.11 -10.02
CA THR A 24 -19.72 7.49 -9.90
C THR A 24 -19.68 6.09 -10.52
N LEU A 25 -19.95 5.03 -9.75
CA LEU A 25 -20.93 3.97 -10.05
C LEU A 25 -20.92 2.89 -8.94
N THR A 26 -22.07 2.83 -8.26
CA THR A 26 -22.67 1.81 -7.38
C THR A 26 -21.80 0.92 -6.47
N PRO A 27 -22.00 0.95 -5.13
CA PRO A 27 -21.40 -0.03 -4.23
C PRO A 27 -22.08 -1.42 -4.37
N PRO A 28 -21.36 -2.53 -4.12
CA PRO A 28 -21.96 -3.86 -4.01
C PRO A 28 -22.89 -3.94 -2.77
N PRO A 29 -23.93 -4.80 -2.78
CA PRO A 29 -24.91 -4.85 -1.69
C PRO A 29 -24.28 -5.40 -0.39
N PRO A 30 -24.63 -4.82 0.78
CA PRO A 30 -24.17 -5.33 2.07
C PRO A 30 -24.89 -6.64 2.46
N PRO A 31 -24.28 -7.52 3.28
CA PRO A 31 -24.99 -8.61 3.91
C PRO A 31 -26.12 -8.06 4.80
N ARG A 32 -27.30 -8.66 4.66
CA ARG A 32 -28.55 -8.20 5.31
C ARG A 32 -28.44 -8.25 6.83
N PHE A 33 -28.33 -7.08 7.45
CA PHE A 33 -28.85 -6.83 8.79
C PHE A 33 -29.70 -5.57 8.76
N ALA A 34 -30.99 -5.73 9.05
CA ALA A 34 -31.92 -4.63 9.20
C ALA A 34 -31.56 -3.83 10.46
N THR A 35 -31.22 -2.55 10.29
CA THR A 35 -31.73 -1.41 11.08
C THR A 35 -31.29 -0.13 10.38
N THR A 36 -32.25 0.72 10.10
CA THR A 36 -32.17 1.97 9.32
C THR A 36 -31.27 3.02 10.00
N LEU A 37 -30.15 3.35 9.37
CA LEU A 37 -29.47 4.63 9.54
C LEU A 37 -29.51 5.38 8.20
N ASN A 38 -30.24 6.50 8.21
CA ASN A 38 -30.37 7.44 7.12
C ASN A 38 -29.00 8.04 6.78
N MET A 39 -28.34 7.48 5.77
CA MET A 39 -27.11 8.00 5.18
C MET A 39 -27.44 8.61 3.83
N SER A 40 -27.69 9.91 3.84
CA SER A 40 -27.78 10.75 2.65
C SER A 40 -26.42 10.75 1.95
N SER A 41 -26.27 9.83 1.01
CA SER A 41 -25.15 9.78 0.07
C SER A 41 -25.26 10.94 -0.92
N ARG A 42 -24.61 12.06 -0.59
CA ARG A 42 -24.18 13.07 -1.58
C ARG A 42 -22.66 13.02 -1.66
N SER A 43 -22.16 12.82 -2.88
CA SER A 43 -20.75 12.89 -3.23
C SER A 43 -20.14 14.20 -2.68
N ARG A 44 -19.16 14.10 -1.77
CA ARG A 44 -18.44 15.24 -1.17
C ARG A 44 -17.42 15.88 -2.12
N LEU A 45 -17.39 15.46 -3.39
CA LEU A 45 -16.53 16.01 -4.45
C LEU A 45 -17.20 17.18 -5.20
N GLN A 46 -18.42 17.57 -4.82
CA GLN A 46 -19.08 18.81 -5.27
C GLN A 46 -18.52 20.08 -4.57
N GLY A 47 -17.42 19.95 -3.83
CA GLY A 47 -16.95 20.90 -2.80
C GLY A 47 -16.36 22.22 -3.29
N ASN A 48 -16.22 22.45 -4.60
CA ASN A 48 -15.66 23.70 -5.15
C ASN A 48 -16.69 24.61 -5.83
N GLN A 49 -17.98 24.26 -5.86
CA GLN A 49 -19.00 25.02 -6.60
C GLN A 49 -20.01 25.78 -5.71
N ARG A 50 -20.04 25.51 -4.40
CA ARG A 50 -20.96 26.18 -3.47
C ARG A 50 -20.20 27.14 -2.57
N GLU A 51 -20.87 28.22 -2.18
CA GLU A 51 -20.32 29.10 -1.16
C GLU A 51 -20.08 28.32 0.15
N PRO A 52 -18.94 28.54 0.82
CA PRO A 52 -18.64 27.91 2.10
C PRO A 52 -19.69 28.30 3.15
N THR A 53 -20.10 27.34 3.97
CA THR A 53 -20.93 27.64 5.15
C THR A 53 -20.14 28.48 6.17
N GLN A 54 -20.84 29.17 7.07
CA GLN A 54 -20.18 29.92 8.16
C GLN A 54 -19.25 29.04 9.01
N GLN A 55 -19.60 27.76 9.20
CA GLN A 55 -18.74 26.80 9.90
C GLN A 55 -17.46 26.52 9.12
N GLU A 56 -17.56 26.33 7.80
CA GLU A 56 -16.38 26.13 6.93
C GLU A 56 -15.50 27.38 6.89
N ILE A 57 -16.09 28.58 6.87
CA ILE A 57 -15.36 29.85 6.96
C ILE A 57 -14.58 29.93 8.28
N ALA A 58 -15.23 29.64 9.42
CA ALA A 58 -14.57 29.67 10.72
C ALA A 58 -13.39 28.69 10.80
N ILE A 59 -13.53 27.49 10.23
CA ILE A 59 -12.45 26.50 10.16
C ILE A 59 -11.29 27.02 9.30
N MET A 60 -11.60 27.65 8.15
CA MET A 60 -10.56 28.25 7.31
C MET A 60 -9.84 29.38 8.04
N ASP A 61 -10.56 30.24 8.76
CA ASP A 61 -9.97 31.34 9.52
C ASP A 61 -9.03 30.86 10.61
N GLU A 62 -9.47 29.88 11.41
CA GLU A 62 -8.64 29.27 12.45
C GLU A 62 -7.35 28.66 11.87
N MET A 63 -7.46 28.04 10.69
CA MET A 63 -6.32 27.43 10.02
C MET A 63 -5.38 28.47 9.39
N ILE A 64 -5.93 29.56 8.83
CA ILE A 64 -5.13 30.70 8.37
C ILE A 64 -4.34 31.27 9.54
N ASP A 65 -4.96 31.46 10.70
CA ASP A 65 -4.27 31.98 11.89
C ASP A 65 -3.17 31.03 12.37
N LYS A 66 -3.43 29.73 12.39
CA LYS A 66 -2.43 28.71 12.76
C LYS A 66 -1.25 28.69 11.80
N LEU A 67 -1.50 28.77 10.49
CA LEU A 67 -0.45 28.71 9.47
C LEU A 67 0.32 30.04 9.35
N ALA A 68 -0.35 31.19 9.51
CA ALA A 68 0.28 32.51 9.52
C ALA A 68 1.31 32.66 10.64
N ASN A 69 1.04 32.02 11.78
CA ASN A 69 1.90 32.08 12.96
C ASN A 69 2.82 30.85 13.09
N ALA A 70 2.73 29.88 12.18
CA ALA A 70 3.60 28.71 12.18
C ALA A 70 5.04 29.11 11.84
N LYS A 71 6.00 28.41 12.44
CA LYS A 71 7.40 28.62 12.10
C LYS A 71 7.68 28.06 10.70
N PRO A 72 8.61 28.66 9.92
CA PRO A 72 8.87 28.23 8.54
C PRO A 72 9.14 26.74 8.37
N TYR A 73 9.87 26.12 9.32
CA TYR A 73 10.21 24.69 9.26
C TYR A 73 9.05 23.74 9.63
N GLU A 74 7.99 24.25 10.26
CA GLU A 74 6.80 23.47 10.64
C GLU A 74 5.74 23.48 9.54
N LEU A 75 5.82 24.45 8.63
CA LEU A 75 4.84 24.70 7.58
C LEU A 75 4.66 23.51 6.64
N PRO A 76 5.71 22.83 6.11
CA PRO A 76 5.52 21.67 5.22
C PRO A 76 4.73 20.53 5.87
N ASN A 77 5.04 20.22 7.13
CA ASN A 77 4.34 19.17 7.87
C ASN A 77 2.90 19.56 8.21
N ALA A 78 2.66 20.83 8.52
CA ALA A 78 1.31 21.35 8.75
C ALA A 78 0.46 21.30 7.47
N VAL A 79 1.05 21.71 6.34
CA VAL A 79 0.42 21.66 5.01
C VAL A 79 0.10 20.23 4.62
N ARG A 80 1.02 19.27 4.79
CA ARG A 80 0.75 17.84 4.52
C ARG A 80 -0.47 17.31 5.28
N ARG A 81 -0.59 17.61 6.58
CA ARG A 81 -1.74 17.18 7.40
C ARG A 81 -3.05 17.87 7.00
N ALA A 82 -2.97 19.12 6.57
CA ALA A 82 -4.12 19.93 6.20
C ALA A 82 -4.40 19.97 4.69
N PHE A 83 -3.67 19.18 3.88
CA PHE A 83 -3.54 19.35 2.44
C PHE A 83 -4.88 19.53 1.74
N ARG A 84 -5.87 18.68 2.08
CA ARG A 84 -7.22 18.71 1.50
C ARG A 84 -7.89 20.08 1.57
N VAL A 85 -7.66 20.84 2.64
CA VAL A 85 -8.30 22.14 2.84
C VAL A 85 -7.43 23.26 2.26
N VAL A 86 -6.12 23.22 2.52
CA VAL A 86 -5.20 24.29 2.11
C VAL A 86 -4.90 24.29 0.61
N SER A 87 -5.06 23.16 -0.07
CA SER A 87 -4.97 23.06 -1.55
C SER A 87 -6.23 23.54 -2.27
N SER A 88 -7.30 23.90 -1.53
CA SER A 88 -8.56 24.31 -2.16
C SER A 88 -8.54 25.78 -2.62
N PRO A 89 -9.13 26.11 -3.79
CA PRO A 89 -9.23 27.51 -4.24
C PRO A 89 -9.98 28.41 -3.25
N GLN A 90 -10.98 27.87 -2.54
CA GLN A 90 -11.76 28.58 -1.54
C GLN A 90 -10.90 29.06 -0.35
N PHE A 91 -9.89 28.28 0.02
CA PHE A 91 -8.96 28.67 1.08
C PHE A 91 -8.16 29.92 0.70
N PHE A 92 -7.66 29.98 -0.54
CA PHE A 92 -6.95 31.16 -1.05
C PHE A 92 -7.88 32.38 -1.22
N LEU A 93 -9.12 32.17 -1.70
CA LEU A 93 -10.13 33.24 -1.74
C LEU A 93 -10.43 33.77 -0.33
N ARG A 94 -10.42 32.91 0.69
CA ARG A 94 -10.60 33.35 2.08
C ARG A 94 -9.42 34.19 2.57
N ILE A 95 -8.18 33.81 2.25
CA ILE A 95 -6.99 34.62 2.55
C ILE A 95 -7.08 35.99 1.86
N ALA A 96 -7.48 36.03 0.59
CA ALA A 96 -7.67 37.28 -0.15
C ALA A 96 -8.73 38.17 0.52
N SER A 97 -9.91 37.62 0.84
CA SER A 97 -10.97 38.33 1.56
C SER A 97 -10.48 38.89 2.90
N ARG A 98 -9.70 38.13 3.68
CA ARG A 98 -9.11 38.62 4.94
C ARG A 98 -8.11 39.73 4.70
N THR A 99 -7.31 39.63 3.65
CA THR A 99 -6.32 40.65 3.24
C THR A 99 -7.01 41.97 2.89
N ASP A 100 -8.13 41.92 2.18
CA ASP A 100 -8.92 43.12 1.83
C ASP A 100 -9.50 43.81 3.06
N THR A 101 -9.96 43.03 4.04
CA THR A 101 -10.58 43.53 5.28
C THR A 101 -9.60 43.84 6.41
N ALA A 102 -8.31 43.51 6.25
CA ALA A 102 -7.30 43.67 7.29
C ALA A 102 -7.08 45.16 7.62
N ALA A 103 -6.99 45.45 8.92
CA ALA A 103 -6.96 46.83 9.42
C ALA A 103 -5.59 47.48 9.31
N SER A 104 -4.50 46.69 9.35
CA SER A 104 -3.13 47.18 9.27
C SER A 104 -2.40 46.67 8.04
N ASN A 105 -1.45 47.47 7.52
CA ASN A 105 -0.57 47.05 6.44
C ASN A 105 0.29 45.84 6.84
N GLU A 106 0.69 45.76 8.11
CA GLU A 106 1.45 44.62 8.65
C GLU A 106 0.67 43.31 8.56
N GLU A 107 -0.64 43.33 8.83
CA GLU A 107 -1.50 42.15 8.71
C GLU A 107 -1.71 41.75 7.24
N LYS A 108 -1.86 42.74 6.35
CA LYS A 108 -1.94 42.51 4.90
C LYS A 108 -0.69 41.83 4.36
N GLU A 109 0.49 42.34 4.74
CA GLU A 109 1.78 41.77 4.34
C GLU A 109 1.95 40.34 4.87
N LYS A 110 1.55 40.06 6.12
CA LYS A 110 1.58 38.71 6.69
C LYS A 110 0.68 37.73 5.92
N LEU A 111 -0.54 38.12 5.58
CA LEU A 111 -1.48 37.26 4.85
C LEU A 111 -1.01 37.03 3.40
N ALA A 112 -0.48 38.05 2.73
CA ALA A 112 0.10 37.92 1.41
C ALA A 112 1.34 36.99 1.42
N ALA A 113 2.23 37.16 2.41
CA ALA A 113 3.39 36.30 2.60
C ALA A 113 2.98 34.84 2.90
N LEU A 114 1.96 34.63 3.73
CA LEU A 114 1.39 33.31 3.97
C LEU A 114 0.91 32.66 2.67
N ALA A 115 0.12 33.38 1.86
CA ALA A 115 -0.37 32.85 0.59
C ALA A 115 0.78 32.43 -0.34
N SER A 116 1.81 33.27 -0.48
CA SER A 116 2.99 32.95 -1.29
C SER A 116 3.75 31.72 -0.76
N ASN A 117 3.96 31.64 0.56
CA ASN A 117 4.65 30.52 1.18
C ASN A 117 3.84 29.22 1.07
N LEU A 118 2.51 29.30 1.16
CA LEU A 118 1.62 28.14 0.99
C LEU A 118 1.69 27.58 -0.42
N VAL A 119 1.67 28.43 -1.46
CA VAL A 119 1.81 27.97 -2.86
C VAL A 119 3.12 27.21 -3.03
N SER A 120 4.25 27.82 -2.67
CA SER A 120 5.56 27.17 -2.80
C SER A 120 5.67 25.88 -1.96
N THR A 121 5.06 25.85 -0.77
CA THR A 121 5.06 24.65 0.07
C THR A 121 4.17 23.55 -0.52
N LEU A 122 3.03 23.91 -1.13
CA LEU A 122 2.15 22.98 -1.81
C LEU A 122 2.87 22.33 -2.99
N ASP A 123 3.58 23.11 -3.80
CA ASP A 123 4.37 22.59 -4.93
C ASP A 123 5.38 21.55 -4.45
N VAL A 124 6.17 21.87 -3.43
CA VAL A 124 7.14 20.93 -2.84
C VAL A 124 6.46 19.68 -2.28
N VAL A 125 5.32 19.83 -1.59
CA VAL A 125 4.58 18.69 -1.04
C VAL A 125 4.05 17.77 -2.16
N VAL A 126 3.55 18.34 -3.25
CA VAL A 126 3.08 17.59 -4.41
C VAL A 126 4.24 16.88 -5.09
N GLU A 127 5.30 17.60 -5.42
CA GLU A 127 6.50 17.06 -6.06
C GLU A 127 7.10 15.90 -5.26
N THR A 128 7.31 16.09 -3.95
CA THR A 128 7.82 15.01 -3.09
C THR A 128 6.85 13.81 -3.02
N THR A 129 5.54 14.04 -3.12
CA THR A 129 4.56 12.94 -3.10
C THR A 129 4.56 12.19 -4.42
N GLU A 130 4.66 12.88 -5.54
CA GLU A 130 4.76 12.29 -6.88
C GLU A 130 6.05 11.47 -7.01
N GLU A 131 7.19 12.02 -6.59
CA GLU A 131 8.47 11.31 -6.54
C GLU A 131 8.36 10.02 -5.71
N GLN A 132 7.75 10.09 -4.52
CA GLN A 132 7.54 8.91 -3.69
C GLN A 132 6.65 7.87 -4.39
N LEU A 133 5.56 8.29 -5.04
CA LEU A 133 4.69 7.37 -5.78
C LEU A 133 5.42 6.70 -6.94
N ASP A 134 6.22 7.46 -7.70
CA ASP A 134 7.02 6.96 -8.81
C ASP A 134 8.11 6.00 -8.33
N GLU A 135 8.79 6.30 -7.22
CA GLU A 135 9.77 5.40 -6.61
C GLU A 135 9.14 4.07 -6.18
N ARG A 136 7.95 4.09 -5.54
CA ARG A 136 7.25 2.86 -5.15
C ARG A 136 6.79 2.05 -6.36
N ALA A 137 6.27 2.72 -7.38
CA ALA A 137 5.88 2.08 -8.63
C ALA A 137 7.08 1.44 -9.34
N ALA A 138 8.23 2.11 -9.36
CA ALA A 138 9.46 1.59 -9.94
C ALA A 138 9.96 0.35 -9.19
N GLN A 139 9.85 0.31 -7.86
CA GLN A 139 10.22 -0.86 -7.05
C GLN A 139 9.33 -2.08 -7.35
N VAL A 140 8.02 -1.88 -7.41
CA VAL A 140 7.08 -2.94 -7.78
C VAL A 140 7.34 -3.40 -9.21
N GLN A 141 7.56 -2.46 -10.14
CA GLN A 141 7.91 -2.77 -11.52
C GLN A 141 9.19 -3.61 -11.62
N GLN A 142 10.25 -3.24 -10.89
CA GLN A 142 11.51 -3.97 -10.90
C GLN A 142 11.32 -5.45 -10.52
N VAL A 143 10.56 -5.70 -9.45
CA VAL A 143 10.26 -7.06 -8.99
C VAL A 143 9.42 -7.82 -10.02
N VAL A 144 8.33 -7.22 -10.49
CA VAL A 144 7.42 -7.88 -11.44
C VAL A 144 8.10 -8.16 -12.78
N ALA A 145 8.90 -7.21 -13.30
CA ALA A 145 9.61 -7.37 -14.56
C ALA A 145 10.62 -8.54 -14.55
N ALA A 146 11.15 -8.90 -13.39
CA ALA A 146 12.06 -10.04 -13.25
C ALA A 146 11.38 -11.39 -13.57
N ALA A 147 10.05 -11.46 -13.50
CA ALA A 147 9.29 -12.64 -13.89
C ALA A 147 9.05 -12.74 -15.41
N ALA A 148 9.38 -11.71 -16.18
CA ALA A 148 9.23 -11.74 -17.63
C ALA A 148 10.35 -12.54 -18.31
N GLU A 149 10.07 -13.02 -19.52
CA GLU A 149 11.06 -13.67 -20.36
C GLU A 149 12.10 -12.64 -20.85
N PRO A 150 13.41 -12.89 -20.66
CA PRO A 150 14.46 -11.90 -20.95
C PRO A 150 14.47 -11.38 -22.39
N ASP A 151 14.12 -12.26 -23.34
CA ASP A 151 14.22 -11.96 -24.76
C ASP A 151 13.00 -11.20 -25.30
N SER A 152 11.83 -11.34 -24.66
CA SER A 152 10.57 -10.79 -25.18
C SER A 152 9.89 -9.76 -24.27
N GLY A 153 10.22 -9.74 -22.97
CA GLY A 153 9.48 -8.96 -21.98
C GLY A 153 8.03 -9.43 -21.78
N GLU A 154 7.70 -10.63 -22.25
CA GLU A 154 6.39 -11.26 -22.03
C GLU A 154 6.42 -12.16 -20.79
N PHE A 155 5.29 -12.26 -20.11
CA PHE A 155 5.08 -13.25 -19.07
C PHE A 155 4.52 -14.53 -19.67
N LEU A 156 5.16 -15.66 -19.38
CA LEU A 156 4.61 -16.99 -19.63
C LEU A 156 3.97 -17.50 -18.35
N VAL A 157 2.64 -17.62 -18.33
CA VAL A 157 1.89 -18.07 -17.16
C VAL A 157 1.33 -19.49 -17.37
N PRO A 158 1.49 -20.44 -16.43
CA PRO A 158 2.17 -20.32 -15.13
C PRO A 158 3.65 -19.98 -15.26
N LEU A 159 4.16 -19.13 -14.34
CA LEU A 159 5.56 -18.72 -14.35
C LEU A 159 6.48 -19.94 -14.18
N LEU A 160 7.59 -19.96 -14.93
CA LEU A 160 8.61 -20.98 -14.77
C LEU A 160 9.32 -20.80 -13.40
N PRO A 161 9.81 -21.89 -12.78
CA PRO A 161 10.54 -21.81 -11.50
C PRO A 161 11.70 -20.82 -11.53
N GLU A 162 12.41 -20.71 -12.66
CA GLU A 162 13.52 -19.78 -12.83
C GLU A 162 13.06 -18.31 -12.84
N ARG A 163 11.85 -18.03 -13.37
CA ARG A 163 11.24 -16.70 -13.35
C ARG A 163 10.78 -16.32 -11.95
N LEU A 164 10.17 -17.26 -11.22
CA LEU A 164 9.79 -17.09 -9.81
C LEU A 164 11.03 -16.84 -8.93
N GLN A 165 12.10 -17.58 -9.17
CA GLN A 165 13.37 -17.37 -8.47
C GLN A 165 13.97 -16.00 -8.79
N SER A 166 13.95 -15.57 -10.06
CA SER A 166 14.42 -14.23 -10.46
C SER A 166 13.62 -13.11 -9.76
N MET A 167 12.29 -13.25 -9.70
CA MET A 167 11.41 -12.32 -8.98
C MET A 167 11.70 -12.28 -7.47
N ARG A 168 11.93 -13.45 -6.86
CA ARG A 168 12.32 -13.54 -5.44
C ARG A 168 13.65 -12.87 -5.17
N GLU A 169 14.64 -13.05 -6.04
CA GLU A 169 15.97 -12.44 -5.92
C GLU A 169 15.90 -10.92 -6.04
N GLU A 170 15.14 -10.39 -6.99
CA GLU A 170 14.93 -8.94 -7.10
C GLU A 170 14.23 -8.38 -5.85
N LEU A 171 13.20 -9.06 -5.33
CA LEU A 171 12.55 -8.65 -4.09
C LEU A 171 13.51 -8.65 -2.89
N LYS A 172 14.42 -9.64 -2.80
CA LYS A 172 15.44 -9.74 -1.74
C LYS A 172 16.48 -8.61 -1.82
N LYS A 173 16.75 -8.07 -3.02
CA LYS A 173 17.69 -6.95 -3.23
C LYS A 173 17.13 -5.60 -2.76
N LEU A 174 15.80 -5.46 -2.71
CA LEU A 174 15.19 -4.24 -2.16
C LEU A 174 15.52 -4.07 -0.68
N GLU A 175 15.85 -2.84 -0.30
CA GLU A 175 16.02 -2.47 1.10
C GLU A 175 14.73 -2.71 1.87
N GLU A 176 14.84 -3.12 3.13
CA GLU A 176 13.66 -3.42 3.95
C GLU A 176 12.78 -2.19 4.19
N ALA A 177 13.36 -0.99 4.19
CA ALA A 177 12.62 0.27 4.26
C ALA A 177 11.70 0.49 3.05
N TYR A 178 12.01 -0.15 1.92
CA TYR A 178 11.17 -0.09 0.74
C TYR A 178 10.01 -1.08 0.75
N LEU A 179 10.10 -2.14 1.55
CA LEU A 179 9.07 -3.17 1.72
C LEU A 179 8.07 -2.77 2.81
N ASP A 180 7.45 -1.60 2.64
CA ASP A 180 6.53 -0.97 3.59
C ASP A 180 5.06 -0.94 3.09
N GLU A 181 4.20 -0.22 3.80
CA GLU A 181 2.79 -0.04 3.42
C GLU A 181 2.62 0.66 2.05
N GLY A 182 3.57 1.50 1.64
CA GLY A 182 3.57 2.14 0.31
C GLY A 182 3.75 1.11 -0.81
N PHE A 183 4.68 0.17 -0.63
CA PHE A 183 4.88 -0.94 -1.56
C PHE A 183 3.63 -1.83 -1.65
N LEU A 184 3.06 -2.20 -0.51
CA LEU A 184 1.86 -3.05 -0.47
C LEU A 184 0.62 -2.36 -1.06
N SER A 185 0.41 -1.08 -0.77
CA SER A 185 -0.70 -0.31 -1.35
C SER A 185 -0.58 -0.15 -2.87
N THR A 186 0.65 -0.03 -3.38
CA THR A 186 0.91 -0.01 -4.83
C THR A 186 0.57 -1.35 -5.47
N LEU A 187 0.98 -2.47 -4.86
CA LEU A 187 0.62 -3.82 -5.31
C LEU A 187 -0.89 -4.04 -5.31
N ASP A 188 -1.59 -3.66 -4.22
CA ASP A 188 -3.04 -3.79 -4.10
C ASP A 188 -3.77 -2.96 -5.17
N ALA A 189 -3.30 -1.73 -5.44
CA ALA A 189 -3.85 -0.91 -6.51
C ALA A 189 -3.68 -1.58 -7.89
N TRP A 190 -2.50 -2.14 -8.18
CA TRP A 190 -2.23 -2.84 -9.44
C TRP A 190 -3.05 -4.14 -9.58
N MET A 191 -3.27 -4.86 -8.47
CA MET A 191 -4.11 -6.06 -8.45
C MET A 191 -5.57 -5.72 -8.74
N ASN A 192 -6.13 -4.73 -8.04
CA ASN A 192 -7.50 -4.26 -8.25
C ASN A 192 -7.71 -3.78 -9.68
N LYS A 193 -6.75 -3.04 -10.23
CA LYS A 193 -6.79 -2.58 -11.62
C LYS A 193 -6.71 -3.75 -12.61
N SER A 194 -5.80 -4.69 -12.39
CA SER A 194 -5.69 -5.90 -13.22
C SER A 194 -6.97 -6.72 -13.22
N GLN A 195 -7.64 -6.83 -12.07
CA GLN A 195 -8.94 -7.50 -11.96
C GLN A 195 -10.04 -6.76 -12.72
N GLN A 196 -10.10 -5.43 -12.62
CA GLN A 196 -11.07 -4.61 -13.38
C GLN A 196 -10.88 -4.73 -14.89
N ASP A 197 -9.64 -4.85 -15.34
CA ASP A 197 -9.28 -4.97 -16.74
C ASP A 197 -9.36 -6.42 -17.26
N GLY A 198 -9.77 -7.38 -16.41
CA GLY A 198 -9.87 -8.80 -16.78
C GLY A 198 -8.52 -9.50 -17.01
N MET A 199 -7.44 -8.94 -16.46
CA MET A 199 -6.08 -9.48 -16.56
C MET A 199 -5.80 -10.48 -15.42
N ASP A 200 -6.58 -11.55 -15.35
CA ASP A 200 -6.50 -12.56 -14.26
C ASP A 200 -5.09 -13.16 -14.10
N LEU A 201 -4.37 -13.32 -15.21
CA LEU A 201 -2.98 -13.82 -15.20
C LEU A 201 -2.02 -12.87 -14.48
N MET A 202 -2.22 -11.55 -14.62
CA MET A 202 -1.44 -10.54 -13.92
C MET A 202 -1.77 -10.53 -12.42
N VAL A 203 -3.05 -10.70 -12.06
CA VAL A 203 -3.44 -10.87 -10.66
C VAL A 203 -2.70 -12.05 -10.03
N GLY A 204 -2.56 -13.17 -10.76
CA GLY A 204 -1.78 -14.32 -10.31
C GLY A 204 -0.29 -14.01 -10.06
N ILE A 205 0.34 -13.21 -10.94
CA ILE A 205 1.74 -12.79 -10.77
C ILE A 205 1.88 -11.87 -9.54
N LEU A 206 1.01 -10.88 -9.39
CA LEU A 206 1.02 -9.96 -8.26
C LEU A 206 0.75 -10.68 -6.92
N GLN A 207 -0.11 -11.70 -6.94
CA GLN A 207 -0.33 -12.57 -5.78
C GLN A 207 0.94 -13.34 -5.38
N LYS A 208 1.75 -13.79 -6.34
CA LYS A 208 3.06 -14.41 -6.05
C LYS A 208 4.02 -13.42 -5.41
N VAL A 209 4.00 -12.14 -5.83
CA VAL A 209 4.80 -11.09 -5.17
C VAL A 209 4.39 -10.92 -3.71
N LEU A 210 3.08 -10.87 -3.40
CA LEU A 210 2.59 -10.79 -2.01
C LEU A 210 3.02 -11.99 -1.15
N GLN A 211 2.98 -13.20 -1.73
CA GLN A 211 3.45 -14.41 -1.05
C GLN A 211 4.95 -14.34 -0.74
N MET A 212 5.77 -13.92 -1.71
CA MET A 212 7.21 -13.75 -1.53
C MET A 212 7.53 -12.65 -0.51
N TYR A 213 6.79 -11.53 -0.53
CA TYR A 213 6.89 -10.47 0.46
C TYR A 213 6.62 -11.02 1.88
N ALA A 214 5.52 -11.75 2.06
CA ALA A 214 5.15 -12.31 3.36
C ALA A 214 6.23 -13.26 3.87
N GLY A 215 6.65 -14.22 3.05
CA GLY A 215 7.70 -15.18 3.38
C GLY A 215 9.01 -14.48 3.77
N LEU A 216 9.45 -13.50 2.98
CA LEU A 216 10.68 -12.74 3.23
C LEU A 216 10.63 -11.93 4.52
N GLN A 217 9.56 -11.15 4.73
CA GLN A 217 9.45 -10.29 5.92
C GLN A 217 9.31 -11.11 7.21
N ILE A 218 8.62 -12.26 7.15
CA ILE A 218 8.54 -13.19 8.27
C ILE A 218 9.90 -13.83 8.52
N ALA A 219 10.61 -14.31 7.49
CA ALA A 219 11.94 -14.91 7.64
C ALA A 219 12.94 -13.93 8.27
N ARG A 220 13.02 -12.70 7.75
CA ARG A 220 13.84 -11.61 8.32
C ARG A 220 13.47 -11.30 9.77
N SER A 221 12.18 -11.26 10.08
CA SER A 221 11.70 -11.01 11.44
C SER A 221 12.02 -12.15 12.40
N ARG A 222 11.91 -13.41 11.95
CA ARG A 222 12.29 -14.60 12.73
C ARG A 222 13.77 -14.54 13.08
N GLU A 223 14.64 -14.29 12.11
CA GLU A 223 16.09 -14.19 12.31
C GLU A 223 16.48 -13.13 13.35
N ARG A 224 15.78 -12.00 13.38
CA ARG A 224 16.08 -10.90 14.33
C ARG A 224 15.45 -11.07 15.71
N LYS A 225 14.22 -11.59 15.78
CA LYS A 225 13.37 -11.49 16.99
C LYS A 225 13.14 -12.83 17.68
N MET A 226 13.41 -13.95 17.02
CA MET A 226 13.14 -15.27 17.57
C MET A 226 14.44 -16.03 17.80
N ASP A 227 14.60 -16.48 19.03
CA ASP A 227 15.53 -17.55 19.37
C ASP A 227 14.78 -18.88 19.23
N PHE A 228 15.06 -19.60 18.16
CA PHE A 228 14.54 -20.94 17.90
C PHE A 228 15.70 -21.88 17.66
N ASP A 229 15.52 -23.12 18.08
CA ASP A 229 16.53 -24.15 17.89
C ASP A 229 16.73 -24.39 16.39
N LYS A 230 17.92 -24.04 15.89
CA LYS A 230 18.25 -24.20 14.46
C LYS A 230 18.44 -25.66 14.09
N ASP A 231 18.62 -26.56 15.06
CA ASP A 231 18.71 -28.00 14.84
C ASP A 231 17.33 -28.67 14.91
N ASP A 232 16.28 -27.96 15.31
CA ASP A 232 14.91 -28.47 15.30
C ASP A 232 14.38 -28.60 13.86
N ALA A 233 13.98 -29.81 13.50
CA ALA A 233 13.53 -30.15 12.15
C ALA A 233 12.28 -29.38 11.71
N ALA A 234 11.38 -29.01 12.64
CA ALA A 234 10.19 -28.24 12.32
C ALA A 234 10.50 -26.76 12.09
N GLU A 235 11.41 -26.17 12.87
CA GLU A 235 11.88 -24.80 12.68
C GLU A 235 12.72 -24.65 11.39
N GLN A 236 13.52 -25.66 11.03
CA GLN A 236 14.22 -25.74 9.73
C GLN A 236 13.23 -25.85 8.58
N LEU A 237 12.26 -26.76 8.68
CA LEU A 237 11.22 -26.92 7.66
C LEU A 237 10.42 -25.63 7.46
N LEU A 238 10.04 -24.94 8.54
CA LEU A 238 9.37 -23.65 8.44
C LEU A 238 10.23 -22.63 7.68
N THR A 239 11.54 -22.58 7.95
CA THR A 239 12.45 -21.68 7.23
C THR A 239 12.48 -21.98 5.74
N ILE A 240 12.53 -23.26 5.35
CA ILE A 240 12.45 -23.67 3.94
C ILE A 240 11.12 -23.23 3.31
N LEU A 241 9.99 -23.47 3.99
CA LEU A 241 8.66 -23.13 3.48
C LEU A 241 8.47 -21.62 3.32
N LEU A 242 9.07 -20.79 4.18
CA LEU A 242 9.03 -19.32 4.04
C LEU A 242 9.79 -18.82 2.80
N GLU A 243 10.79 -19.55 2.33
CA GLU A 243 11.61 -19.18 1.17
C GLU A 243 11.18 -19.85 -0.14
N GLN A 244 10.28 -20.83 -0.08
CA GLN A 244 9.83 -21.61 -1.23
C GLN A 244 8.54 -21.00 -1.84
N ASP A 245 8.19 -21.42 -3.07
CA ASP A 245 6.86 -21.12 -3.60
C ASP A 245 5.80 -21.91 -2.83
N ALA A 246 4.70 -21.25 -2.48
CA ALA A 246 3.54 -21.84 -1.83
C ALA A 246 2.96 -23.04 -2.60
N ASP A 247 3.09 -23.09 -3.93
CA ASP A 247 2.61 -24.23 -4.73
C ASP A 247 3.39 -25.52 -4.44
N GLU A 248 4.62 -25.41 -3.94
CA GLU A 248 5.49 -26.56 -3.64
C GLU A 248 5.41 -27.01 -2.16
N TRP A 249 4.68 -26.26 -1.31
CA TRP A 249 4.58 -26.56 0.12
C TRP A 249 4.11 -27.99 0.41
N ASP A 250 3.08 -28.47 -0.29
CA ASP A 250 2.51 -29.79 -0.02
C ASP A 250 3.51 -30.92 -0.31
N SER A 251 4.32 -30.78 -1.36
CA SER A 251 5.41 -31.72 -1.64
C SER A 251 6.50 -31.66 -0.57
N THR A 252 6.91 -30.45 -0.15
CA THR A 252 7.97 -30.26 0.85
C THR A 252 7.55 -30.78 2.22
N ILE A 253 6.31 -30.51 2.63
CA ILE A 253 5.75 -31.00 3.89
C ILE A 253 5.71 -32.54 3.89
N ARG A 254 5.24 -33.17 2.80
CA ARG A 254 5.18 -34.64 2.69
C ARG A 254 6.55 -35.30 2.64
N ALA A 255 7.55 -34.64 2.06
CA ALA A 255 8.90 -35.16 1.97
C ALA A 255 9.70 -35.02 3.28
N SER A 256 9.24 -34.17 4.21
CA SER A 256 9.92 -33.92 5.47
C SER A 256 9.65 -35.01 6.51
N SER A 257 10.65 -35.30 7.34
CA SER A 257 10.51 -36.13 8.54
C SER A 257 10.00 -35.35 9.76
N ALA A 258 9.80 -34.03 9.64
CA ALA A 258 9.33 -33.20 10.74
C ALA A 258 7.86 -33.53 11.10
N SER A 259 7.59 -33.58 12.41
CA SER A 259 6.25 -33.76 12.94
C SER A 259 5.34 -32.60 12.53
N SER A 260 4.20 -32.89 11.88
CA SER A 260 3.23 -31.86 11.50
C SER A 260 2.68 -31.10 12.71
N THR A 261 2.66 -31.72 13.90
CA THR A 261 2.25 -31.06 15.13
C THR A 261 3.28 -30.03 15.59
N ASP A 262 4.56 -30.33 15.46
CA ASP A 262 5.62 -29.41 15.88
C ASP A 262 5.82 -28.29 14.85
N LEU A 263 5.64 -28.58 13.56
CA LEU A 263 5.55 -27.54 12.52
C LEU A 263 4.38 -26.57 12.79
N MET A 264 3.20 -27.08 13.15
CA MET A 264 2.07 -26.23 13.52
C MET A 264 2.39 -25.31 14.72
N LYS A 265 3.09 -25.83 15.75
CA LYS A 265 3.53 -25.01 16.89
C LYS A 265 4.52 -23.93 16.47
N ALA A 266 5.47 -24.25 15.57
CA ALA A 266 6.43 -23.28 15.04
C ALA A 266 5.72 -22.15 14.28
N VAL A 267 4.74 -22.49 13.43
CA VAL A 267 3.95 -21.50 12.68
C VAL A 267 3.09 -20.64 13.62
N GLN A 268 2.43 -21.25 14.62
CA GLN A 268 1.64 -20.52 15.61
C GLN A 268 2.51 -19.55 16.42
N ARG A 269 3.66 -20.01 16.92
CA ARG A 269 4.62 -19.17 17.64
C ARG A 269 5.10 -17.99 16.80
N THR A 270 5.37 -18.23 15.52
CA THR A 270 5.74 -17.18 14.56
C THR A 270 4.62 -16.15 14.41
N THR A 271 3.37 -16.60 14.31
CA THR A 271 2.20 -15.71 14.24
C THR A 271 2.11 -14.82 15.49
N GLU A 272 2.23 -15.41 16.68
CA GLU A 272 2.12 -14.70 17.96
C GLU A 272 3.27 -13.70 18.19
N LYS A 273 4.50 -14.08 17.86
CA LYS A 273 5.69 -13.25 18.13
C LYS A 273 6.01 -12.22 17.04
N ILE A 274 5.52 -12.41 15.82
CA ILE A 274 5.83 -11.53 14.69
C ILE A 274 4.58 -10.83 14.22
N VAL A 275 3.59 -11.57 13.72
CA VAL A 275 2.42 -10.98 13.04
C VAL A 275 1.53 -10.18 14.00
N LEU A 276 1.33 -10.66 15.22
CA LEU A 276 0.54 -9.94 16.23
C LEU A 276 1.27 -8.73 16.82
N GLN A 277 2.58 -8.57 16.57
CA GLN A 277 3.36 -7.39 16.99
C GLN A 277 3.37 -6.28 15.92
N LEU A 278 2.79 -6.53 14.74
CA LEU A 278 2.61 -5.52 13.70
C LEU A 278 1.45 -4.58 14.06
N GLU A 279 1.43 -3.40 13.43
CA GLU A 279 0.36 -2.43 13.62
C GLU A 279 -1.00 -3.03 13.27
N ALA A 280 -1.95 -2.93 14.20
CA ALA A 280 -3.26 -3.54 14.07
C ALA A 280 -4.02 -2.96 12.87
N GLY A 281 -4.40 -3.83 11.92
CA GLY A 281 -5.12 -3.42 10.72
C GLY A 281 -4.23 -2.93 9.57
N SER A 282 -2.90 -2.90 9.75
CA SER A 282 -1.96 -2.64 8.66
C SER A 282 -2.06 -3.69 7.55
N MET A 283 -1.71 -3.31 6.32
CA MET A 283 -1.71 -4.23 5.19
C MET A 283 -0.65 -5.32 5.40
N SER A 284 0.51 -4.97 5.95
CA SER A 284 1.58 -5.90 6.30
C SER A 284 1.11 -6.99 7.26
N GLN A 285 0.36 -6.62 8.31
CA GLN A 285 -0.22 -7.59 9.24
C GLN A 285 -1.17 -8.55 8.53
N ARG A 286 -2.08 -8.01 7.71
CA ARG A 286 -3.07 -8.83 6.99
C ARG A 286 -2.42 -9.83 6.04
N VAL A 287 -1.51 -9.36 5.19
CA VAL A 287 -0.83 -10.19 4.19
C VAL A 287 -0.02 -11.31 4.87
N GLN A 288 0.73 -11.00 5.93
CA GLN A 288 1.51 -12.00 6.66
C GLN A 288 0.61 -12.98 7.45
N ALA A 289 -0.50 -12.51 8.02
CA ALA A 289 -1.46 -13.35 8.72
C ALA A 289 -2.12 -14.35 7.76
N GLU A 290 -2.63 -13.89 6.62
CA GLU A 290 -3.28 -14.72 5.62
C GLU A 290 -2.30 -15.78 5.07
N TYR A 291 -1.04 -15.39 4.82
CA TYR A 291 0.02 -16.31 4.39
C TYR A 291 0.26 -17.45 5.39
N LEU A 292 0.45 -17.13 6.68
CA LEU A 292 0.66 -18.15 7.71
C LEU A 292 -0.62 -18.97 7.99
N GLN A 293 -1.81 -18.39 7.85
CA GLN A 293 -3.08 -19.12 7.95
C GLN A 293 -3.24 -20.16 6.86
N GLU A 294 -2.93 -19.81 5.62
CA GLU A 294 -2.94 -20.77 4.52
C GLU A 294 -1.90 -21.87 4.75
N LEU A 295 -0.69 -21.52 5.21
CA LEU A 295 0.32 -22.52 5.58
C LEU A 295 -0.20 -23.49 6.66
N MET A 296 -0.78 -22.98 7.75
CA MET A 296 -1.39 -23.81 8.80
C MET A 296 -2.47 -24.74 8.26
N LYS A 297 -3.31 -24.25 7.34
CA LYS A 297 -4.35 -25.05 6.70
C LYS A 297 -3.77 -26.20 5.86
N ARG A 298 -2.69 -25.95 5.13
CA ARG A 298 -2.00 -27.00 4.35
C ARG A 298 -1.31 -28.04 5.23
N VAL A 299 -0.63 -27.61 6.30
CA VAL A 299 -0.04 -28.51 7.30
C VAL A 299 -1.10 -29.38 7.99
N ASN A 300 -2.29 -28.85 8.24
CA ASN A 300 -3.39 -29.66 8.77
C ASN A 300 -3.96 -30.64 7.74
N SER A 301 -3.96 -30.25 6.46
CA SER A 301 -4.47 -31.10 5.38
C SER A 301 -3.52 -32.26 5.05
N SER A 302 -2.21 -32.08 5.26
CA SER A 302 -1.19 -33.12 5.06
C SER A 302 -1.18 -34.21 6.15
N LYS A 303 -1.97 -34.05 7.23
CA LYS A 303 -2.12 -35.08 8.29
C LYS A 303 -3.05 -36.24 7.90
N LYS A 304 -3.78 -36.11 6.79
CA LYS A 304 -4.68 -37.15 6.24
C LYS A 304 -3.96 -37.97 5.19
#